data_AF-A0A7R9KHB8-F1
#
_entry.id   AF-A0A7R9KHB8-F1
#
_cell.length_a   1.000
_cell.length_b   1.000
_cell.length_c   1.000
_cell.angle_alpha   90.00
_cell.angle_beta   90.00
_cell.angle_gamma   90.00
#
_symmetry.space_group_name_H-M   'P 1'
#
loop_
_entity.id
_entity.type
_entity.pdbx_description
1 polymer ?
#
loop_
_entity_poly.entity_id
_entity_poly.type
_entity_poly.pdbx_seq_one_letter_code
_entity_poly.pdbx_strand_id
1 'polypeptide(L)'
;MDASKFALFFGNVPVFIIPGRTFPVQLYFSKNTCEDYVDAAVKQTLQIHLGGLPGDILVFMPGQEDIEVTCEVIAERLKTLSETSQTETPELSILPIYSQLPSDLQAKIFVFRLLPDAFT
;
A
#
# COMPACT_ATOMS: atom_id res chain seq x y z
N MET A 1 -7.51 -11.62 -17.33
CA MET A 1 -6.84 -11.06 -18.52
C MET A 1 -7.55 -11.59 -19.75
N ASP A 2 -8.38 -10.78 -20.40
CA ASP A 2 -9.12 -11.18 -21.61
C ASP A 2 -8.34 -10.83 -22.88
N ALA A 3 -7.17 -11.44 -23.05
CA ALA A 3 -6.35 -11.27 -24.26
C ALA A 3 -7.08 -11.76 -25.54
N SER A 4 -8.04 -12.67 -25.38
CA SER A 4 -8.83 -13.25 -26.47
C SER A 4 -9.68 -12.22 -27.23
N LYS A 5 -10.23 -11.22 -26.53
CA LYS A 5 -11.02 -10.15 -27.18
C LYS A 5 -10.16 -9.26 -28.07
N PHE A 6 -8.96 -8.94 -27.59
CA PHE A 6 -7.97 -8.17 -28.36
C PHE A 6 -7.47 -8.97 -29.57
N ALA A 7 -7.13 -10.25 -29.36
CA ALA A 7 -6.71 -11.12 -30.45
C ALA A 7 -7.77 -11.20 -31.56
N LEU A 8 -9.04 -11.40 -31.21
CA LEU A 8 -10.15 -11.47 -32.16
C LEU A 8 -10.34 -10.15 -32.92
N PHE A 9 -10.29 -9.02 -32.23
CA PHE A 9 -10.43 -7.69 -32.84
C PHE A 9 -9.34 -7.40 -33.88
N PHE A 10 -8.10 -7.79 -33.60
CA PHE A 10 -6.96 -7.55 -34.49
C PHE A 10 -6.75 -8.64 -35.54
N GLY A 11 -7.72 -9.52 -35.77
CA GLY A 11 -7.64 -10.55 -36.83
C GLY A 11 -6.99 -11.85 -36.37
N ASN A 12 -7.30 -12.29 -35.15
CA ASN A 12 -6.80 -13.50 -34.53
C ASN A 12 -5.26 -13.53 -34.41
N VAL A 13 -4.68 -12.40 -33.98
CA VAL A 13 -3.22 -12.27 -33.80
C VAL A 13 -2.70 -13.18 -32.68
N PRO A 14 -1.43 -13.62 -32.74
CA PRO A 14 -0.83 -14.46 -31.70
C PRO A 14 -0.83 -13.77 -30.34
N VAL A 15 -1.23 -14.51 -29.30
CA VAL A 15 -1.19 -14.07 -27.90
C VAL A 15 -0.02 -14.76 -27.20
N PHE A 16 0.88 -13.97 -26.62
CA PHE A 16 1.94 -14.48 -25.76
C PHE A 16 1.60 -14.21 -24.30
N ILE A 17 1.47 -15.27 -23.51
CA ILE A 17 1.17 -15.18 -22.08
C ILE A 17 2.45 -15.46 -21.31
N ILE A 18 2.96 -14.42 -20.64
CA ILE A 18 4.08 -14.59 -19.71
C ILE A 18 3.50 -15.15 -18.40
N PRO A 19 3.93 -16.34 -17.95
CA PRO A 19 3.45 -16.88 -16.69
C PRO A 19 3.85 -15.92 -15.56
N GLY A 20 2.86 -15.43 -14.84
CA GLY A 20 3.07 -14.52 -13.72
C GLY A 20 3.88 -15.18 -12.61
N ARG A 21 4.74 -14.41 -11.94
CA ARG A 21 5.40 -14.81 -10.68
C ARG A 21 4.64 -14.20 -9.51
N THR A 22 3.42 -14.68 -9.27
CA THR A 22 2.63 -14.25 -8.11
C THR A 22 2.81 -15.25 -6.98
N PHE A 23 3.11 -14.75 -5.78
CA PHE A 23 3.03 -15.55 -4.56
C PHE A 23 1.56 -15.63 -4.10
N PRO A 24 1.17 -16.69 -3.38
CA PRO A 24 -0.17 -16.79 -2.82
C PRO A 24 -0.43 -15.62 -1.86
N VAL A 25 -1.50 -14.87 -2.09
CA VAL A 25 -1.92 -13.73 -1.26
C VAL A 25 -3.11 -14.17 -0.40
N GLN A 26 -3.03 -13.94 0.91
CA GLN A 26 -4.16 -14.17 1.81
C GLN A 26 -5.14 -13.00 1.72
N LEU A 27 -6.43 -13.31 1.56
CA LEU A 27 -7.50 -12.33 1.44
C LEU A 27 -8.28 -12.24 2.75
N TYR A 28 -8.44 -11.02 3.25
CA TYR A 28 -9.25 -10.72 4.41
C TYR A 28 -10.35 -9.74 4.01
N PHE A 29 -11.59 -10.04 4.42
CA PHE A 29 -12.74 -9.19 4.18
C PHE A 29 -13.29 -8.68 5.50
N SER A 30 -13.75 -7.42 5.51
CA SER A 30 -14.50 -6.91 6.65
C SER A 30 -15.78 -7.71 6.85
N LYS A 31 -16.14 -7.98 8.12
CA LYS A 31 -17.40 -8.65 8.45
C LYS A 31 -18.62 -7.75 8.25
N ASN A 32 -18.41 -6.44 8.36
CA ASN A 32 -19.45 -5.42 8.32
C ASN A 32 -19.14 -4.39 7.24
N THR A 33 -20.17 -3.69 6.76
CA THR A 33 -20.03 -2.54 5.88
C THR A 33 -19.16 -1.46 6.55
N CYS A 34 -18.16 -0.95 5.83
CA CYS A 34 -17.39 0.20 6.26
C CYS A 34 -18.10 1.47 5.82
N GLU A 35 -18.58 2.27 6.78
CA GLU A 35 -19.21 3.57 6.50
C GLU A 35 -18.15 4.64 6.16
N ASP A 36 -17.00 4.58 6.84
CA ASP A 36 -15.84 5.43 6.61
C ASP A 36 -14.64 4.56 6.17
N TYR A 37 -14.31 4.63 4.89
CA TYR A 37 -13.20 3.86 4.32
C TYR A 37 -11.83 4.44 4.71
N VAL A 38 -11.73 5.75 5.00
CA VAL A 38 -10.48 6.39 5.42
C VAL A 38 -10.13 5.88 6.80
N ASP A 39 -11.04 6.01 7.77
CA ASP A 39 -10.82 5.54 9.13
C ASP A 39 -10.58 4.02 9.19
N ALA A 40 -11.31 3.24 8.40
CA ALA A 40 -11.10 1.79 8.29
C ALA A 40 -9.69 1.45 7.77
N ALA A 41 -9.22 2.14 6.73
CA ALA A 41 -7.89 1.92 6.17
C ALA A 41 -6.77 2.34 7.13
N VAL A 42 -6.93 3.47 7.84
CA VAL A 42 -5.99 3.92 8.87
C VAL A 42 -5.87 2.86 9.96
N LYS A 43 -7.01 2.40 10.51
CA LYS A 43 -7.02 1.36 11.56
C LYS A 43 -6.34 0.08 11.11
N GLN A 44 -6.64 -0.39 9.89
CA GLN A 44 -6.03 -1.60 9.35
C GLN A 44 -4.52 -1.44 9.14
N THR A 45 -4.08 -0.27 8.65
CA THR A 45 -2.66 0.04 8.44
C THR A 45 -1.89 0.01 9.76
N LEU A 46 -2.42 0.67 10.80
CA LEU A 46 -1.83 0.66 12.14
C LEU A 46 -1.82 -0.74 12.75
N GLN A 47 -2.88 -1.52 12.56
CA GLN A 47 -2.93 -2.90 13.05
C GLN A 47 -1.87 -3.79 12.39
N ILE A 48 -1.64 -3.65 11.08
CA ILE A 48 -0.60 -4.40 10.36
C ILE A 48 0.79 -3.97 10.86
N HIS A 49 1.02 -2.66 10.98
CA HIS A 49 2.30 -2.09 11.45
C HIS A 49 2.65 -2.58 12.87
N LEU A 50 1.70 -2.48 13.80
CA LEU A 50 1.88 -2.91 15.19
C LEU A 50 1.90 -4.44 15.35
N GLY A 51 1.40 -5.17 14.34
CA GLY A 51 1.47 -6.63 14.28
C GLY A 51 2.89 -7.19 14.08
N GLY A 52 3.88 -6.34 13.79
CA GLY A 52 5.29 -6.73 13.68
C GLY A 52 5.62 -7.54 12.43
N LEU A 53 4.75 -7.52 11.42
CA LEU A 53 5.03 -8.17 10.14
C LEU A 53 6.03 -7.31 9.35
N PRO A 54 7.20 -7.86 8.96
CA PRO A 54 8.15 -7.12 8.14
C PRO A 54 7.61 -6.95 6.72
N GLY A 55 7.71 -5.74 6.17
CA GLY A 55 7.34 -5.43 4.79
C GLY A 55 6.68 -4.06 4.66
N ASP A 56 6.51 -3.63 3.42
CA ASP A 56 5.83 -2.37 3.10
C ASP A 56 4.31 -2.55 3.02
N ILE A 57 3.57 -1.49 3.35
CA ILE A 57 2.10 -1.47 3.29
C ILE A 57 1.67 -0.59 2.11
N LEU A 58 0.91 -1.15 1.18
CA LEU A 58 0.32 -0.42 0.06
C LEU A 58 -1.19 -0.21 0.32
N VAL A 59 -1.60 1.05 0.46
CA VAL A 59 -3.00 1.45 0.66
C VAL A 59 -3.53 2.10 -0.62
N PHE A 60 -4.71 1.67 -1.08
CA PHE A 60 -5.39 2.26 -2.22
C PHE A 60 -6.50 3.19 -1.76
N MET A 61 -6.51 4.41 -2.31
CA MET A 61 -7.51 5.44 -2.06
C MET A 61 -7.99 6.02 -3.40
N PRO A 62 -9.25 6.50 -3.48
CA PRO A 62 -9.86 6.90 -4.74
C PRO A 62 -9.38 8.27 -5.26
N GLY A 63 -9.01 9.20 -4.37
CA GLY A 63 -8.65 10.57 -4.73
C GLY A 63 -7.41 11.08 -4.00
N GLN A 64 -6.87 12.19 -4.50
CA GLN A 64 -5.73 12.87 -3.86
C GLN A 64 -6.05 13.32 -2.44
N GLU A 65 -7.23 13.93 -2.24
CA GLU A 65 -7.69 14.40 -0.92
C GLU A 65 -7.76 13.24 0.08
N ASP A 66 -8.35 12.11 -0.32
CA ASP A 66 -8.41 10.91 0.52
C ASP A 66 -7.01 10.37 0.87
N ILE A 67 -6.07 10.39 -0.09
CA ILE A 67 -4.68 9.98 0.13
C ILE A 67 -4.03 10.86 1.19
N GLU A 68 -4.11 12.19 1.03
CA GLU A 68 -3.48 13.14 1.94
C GLU A 68 -4.08 13.05 3.35
N VAL A 69 -5.42 13.03 3.46
CA VAL A 69 -6.11 12.86 4.74
C VAL A 69 -5.72 11.54 5.41
N THR A 70 -5.68 10.43 4.67
CA THR A 70 -5.25 9.14 5.22
C THR A 70 -3.82 9.22 5.76
N CYS A 71 -2.90 9.85 5.02
CA CYS A 71 -1.51 10.01 5.45
C CYS A 71 -1.39 10.84 6.73
N GLU A 72 -2.12 11.95 6.80
CA GLU A 72 -2.14 12.83 7.98
C GLU A 72 -2.67 12.10 9.22
N VAL A 73 -3.80 11.41 9.10
CA VAL A 73 -4.41 10.69 10.22
C VAL A 73 -3.52 9.52 10.69
N ILE A 74 -2.85 8.81 9.78
CA ILE A 74 -1.86 7.79 10.17
C ILE A 74 -0.73 8.43 10.97
N ALA A 75 -0.15 9.54 10.49
CA ALA A 75 0.95 10.23 11.16
C ALA A 75 0.56 10.72 12.55
N GLU A 76 -0.63 11.31 12.70
CA GLU A 76 -1.17 11.79 13.97
C GLU A 76 -1.37 10.65 14.98
N ARG A 77 -1.95 9.53 14.52
CA ARG A 77 -2.20 8.36 15.37
C ARG A 77 -0.89 7.72 15.83
N LEU A 78 0.11 7.63 14.95
CA LEU A 78 1.43 7.12 15.32
C LEU A 78 2.12 8.00 16.35
N LYS A 79 2.03 9.32 16.22
CA LYS A 79 2.58 10.26 17.19
C LYS A 79 1.92 10.12 18.56
N THR A 80 0.60 10.01 18.60
CA THR A 80 -0.12 9.78 19.87
C THR A 80 0.31 8.46 20.54
N LEU A 81 0.55 7.42 19.74
CA LEU A 81 0.99 6.11 20.23
C LEU A 81 2.42 6.13 20.78
N SER A 82 3.34 6.86 20.13
CA SER A 82 4.72 7.01 20.61
C SER A 82 4.83 7.87 21.88
N GLU A 83 3.91 8.82 22.07
CA GLU A 83 3.84 9.61 23.31
C GLU A 83 3.28 8.80 24.49
N THR A 84 2.38 7.85 24.23
CA THR A 84 1.67 7.08 25.27
C THR A 84 2.41 5.80 25.66
N SER A 85 3.10 5.16 24.72
CA SER A 85 3.74 3.86 24.92
C SER A 85 5.26 4.03 25.06
N GLN A 86 5.83 3.62 26.19
CA GLN A 86 7.29 3.56 26.40
C GLN A 86 8.00 2.48 25.55
N THR A 87 7.26 1.80 24.66
CA THR A 87 7.76 0.73 23.82
C THR A 87 8.26 1.32 22.49
N GLU A 88 9.47 0.97 22.08
CA GLU A 88 10.03 1.36 20.77
C GLU A 88 9.10 0.90 19.63
N THR A 89 8.32 1.83 19.08
CA THR A 89 7.54 1.57 17.88
C THR A 89 8.46 1.68 16.66
N PRO A 90 8.42 0.73 15.71
CA PRO A 90 9.22 0.82 14.50
C PRO A 90 8.88 2.10 13.72
N GLU A 91 9.89 2.81 13.21
CA GLU A 91 9.69 3.98 12.36
C GLU A 91 8.85 3.60 11.13
N LEU A 92 7.71 4.26 10.92
CA LEU A 92 6.90 4.14 9.70
C LEU A 92 7.14 5.36 8.81
N SER A 93 7.57 5.12 7.57
CA SER A 93 7.63 6.16 6.54
C SER A 93 6.33 6.18 5.76
N ILE A 94 5.66 7.33 5.74
CA ILE A 94 4.37 7.52 5.04
C ILE A 94 4.65 8.30 3.76
N LEU A 95 4.35 7.70 2.60
CA LEU A 95 4.69 8.25 1.29
C LEU A 95 3.46 8.26 0.37
N PRO A 96 2.83 9.42 0.13
CA PRO A 96 1.70 9.52 -0.79
C PRO A 96 2.15 9.44 -2.25
N ILE A 97 1.34 8.82 -3.11
CA ILE A 97 1.53 8.84 -4.57
C ILE A 97 0.20 9.05 -5.29
N TYR A 98 0.16 10.06 -6.15
CA TYR A 98 -0.97 10.37 -7.02
C TYR A 98 -0.47 11.08 -8.29
N SER A 99 -1.32 11.18 -9.31
CA SER A 99 -0.91 11.60 -10.67
C SER A 99 -0.32 13.02 -10.77
N GLN A 100 -0.73 13.93 -9.90
CA GLN A 100 -0.30 15.33 -9.90
C GLN A 100 1.05 15.56 -9.17
N LEU A 101 1.59 14.55 -8.50
CA LEU A 101 2.82 14.67 -7.72
C LEU A 101 4.03 14.86 -8.67
N PRO A 102 4.97 15.78 -8.40
CA PRO A 102 6.21 15.92 -9.18
C PRO A 102 7.00 14.61 -9.25
N SER A 103 7.66 14.35 -10.38
CA SER A 103 8.41 13.11 -10.62
C SER A 103 9.46 12.82 -9.54
N ASP A 104 10.13 13.84 -9.01
CA ASP A 104 11.11 13.69 -7.94
C ASP A 104 10.49 13.18 -6.64
N LEU A 105 9.24 13.57 -6.35
CA LEU A 105 8.51 13.07 -5.19
C LEU A 105 7.93 11.68 -5.45
N GLN A 106 7.50 11.38 -6.67
CA GLN A 106 7.04 10.04 -7.02
C GLN A 106 8.18 9.03 -6.89
N ALA A 107 9.40 9.41 -7.28
CA ALA A 107 10.56 8.54 -7.13
C ALA A 107 10.87 8.16 -5.67
N LYS A 108 10.45 8.97 -4.69
CA LYS A 108 10.68 8.68 -3.27
C LYS A 108 10.02 7.39 -2.81
N ILE A 109 8.90 6.97 -3.40
CA ILE A 109 8.24 5.71 -3.01
C ILE A 109 9.09 4.48 -3.33
N PHE A 110 10.03 4.60 -4.27
CA PHE A 110 10.93 3.54 -4.68
C PHE A 110 12.29 3.59 -3.98
N VAL A 111 12.50 4.55 -3.08
CA VAL A 111 13.74 4.63 -2.30
C VAL A 111 13.72 3.48 -1.31
N PHE A 112 14.27 2.35 -1.73
CA PHE A 112 14.55 1.20 -0.87
C PHE A 112 15.42 1.67 0.28
N ARG A 113 14.84 1.76 1.48
CA ARG A 113 15.64 1.76 2.71
C ARG A 113 16.15 0.33 2.85
N LEU A 114 17.32 0.06 2.27
CA LEU A 114 18.05 -1.17 2.55
C LEU A 114 18.19 -1.24 4.07
N LEU A 115 17.45 -2.14 4.70
CA LEU A 115 17.74 -2.54 6.07
C LEU A 115 19.19 -3.05 6.05
N PRO A 116 20.10 -2.50 6.88
CA PRO A 116 21.51 -2.87 6.87
C PRO A 116 21.81 -4.36 7.05
N ASP A 117 20.83 -5.21 7.41
CA ASP A 117 21.07 -6.57 7.90
C ASP A 117 20.39 -7.70 7.09
N ALA A 118 20.01 -7.48 5.83
CA ALA A 118 19.37 -8.53 5.02
C ALA A 118 20.35 -9.57 4.41
N PHE A 119 21.65 -9.49 4.71
CA PHE A 119 22.66 -10.47 4.29
C PHE A 119 23.55 -10.86 5.48
N THR A 120 23.06 -11.71 6.38
CA THR A 120 23.88 -12.59 7.22
C THR A 120 23.14 -13.90 7.44
#